data_AF-A0A838JS67-F1
#
_entry.id   AF-A0A838JS67-F1
#
_cell.length_a   1.000
_cell.length_b   1.000
_cell.length_c   1.000
_cell.angle_alpha   90.00
_cell.angle_beta   90.00
_cell.angle_gamma   90.00
#
_symmetry.space_group_name_H-M   'P 1'
#
loop_
_entity.id
_entity.type
_entity.pdbx_description
1 polymer ?
#
loop_
_entity_poly.entity_id
_entity_poly.type
_entity_poly.pdbx_seq_one_letter_code
_entity_poly.pdbx_strand_id
1 'polypeptide(L)'
;MRTNNRIPLETLRRSLGRVAQDVERGGSVVVERRGEEAFALVPMRLYRLLEEERRALVESTRQAREAFSDLSEGEVEELVEGELEATRSRSAPSVDGAADR
;
A
#
# COMPACT_ATOMS: atom_id res chain seq x y z
N MET A 1 7.44 -12.83 10.61
CA MET A 1 6.68 -13.56 11.64
C MET A 1 5.58 -12.65 12.15
N ARG A 2 4.30 -12.97 11.88
CA ARG A 2 3.17 -12.21 12.43
C ARG A 2 2.92 -12.73 13.84
N THR A 3 3.53 -12.11 14.85
CA THR A 3 3.14 -12.33 16.24
C THR A 3 1.66 -11.96 16.37
N ASN A 4 0.86 -12.84 16.96
CA ASN A 4 -0.56 -12.60 17.27
C ASN A 4 -0.68 -11.40 18.23
N ASN A 5 -0.64 -10.18 17.71
CA ASN A 5 -0.68 -8.94 18.47
C ASN A 5 -2.12 -8.46 18.69
N ARG A 6 -3.03 -9.41 18.88
CA ARG A 6 -4.45 -9.17 19.18
C ARG A 6 -4.67 -9.38 20.66
N ILE A 7 -5.27 -8.40 21.33
CA ILE A 7 -5.60 -8.50 22.76
C ILE A 7 -7.05 -8.08 23.01
N PRO A 8 -7.76 -8.73 23.95
CA PRO A 8 -9.04 -8.21 24.42
C PRO A 8 -8.90 -6.85 25.09
N LEU A 9 -9.94 -6.02 25.00
CA LEU A 9 -10.00 -4.72 25.66
C LEU A 9 -9.73 -4.81 27.18
N GLU A 10 -10.19 -5.88 27.82
CA GLU A 10 -9.97 -6.13 29.26
C GLU A 10 -8.49 -6.34 29.57
N THR A 11 -7.76 -7.01 28.69
CA THR A 11 -6.31 -7.20 28.79
C THR A 11 -5.60 -5.86 28.65
N LEU A 12 -5.96 -5.06 27.64
CA LEU A 12 -5.39 -3.74 27.44
C LEU A 12 -5.55 -2.86 28.69
N ARG A 13 -6.75 -2.84 29.30
CA ARG A 13 -7.02 -2.04 30.50
C ARG A 13 -6.12 -2.40 31.68
N ARG A 14 -5.76 -3.68 31.82
CA ARG A 14 -4.90 -4.18 32.91
C ARG A 14 -3.42 -3.99 32.65
N SER A 15 -3.01 -3.88 31.38
CA SER A 15 -1.60 -3.85 30.98
C SER A 15 -1.22 -2.67 30.09
N LEU A 16 -1.97 -1.56 30.14
CA LEU A 16 -1.81 -0.41 29.23
C LEU A 16 -0.38 0.13 29.20
N GLY A 17 0.26 0.30 30.36
CA GLY A 17 1.63 0.82 30.43
C GLY A 17 2.65 -0.06 29.71
N ARG A 18 2.53 -1.39 29.84
CA ARG A 18 3.40 -2.35 29.12
C ARG A 18 3.14 -2.30 27.62
N VAL A 19 1.87 -2.34 27.22
CA VAL A 19 1.48 -2.28 25.81
C VAL A 19 1.96 -0.97 25.16
N ALA A 20 1.86 0.15 25.86
CA ALA A 20 2.36 1.44 25.37
C ALA A 20 3.88 1.41 25.12
N GLN A 21 4.67 0.86 26.05
CA GLN A 21 6.12 0.71 25.86
C GLN A 21 6.47 -0.20 24.67
N ASP A 22 5.72 -1.28 24.48
CA ASP A 22 5.94 -2.19 23.36
C ASP A 22 5.59 -1.53 22.02
N VAL A 23 4.52 -0.72 21.99
CA VAL A 23 4.16 0.10 20.83
C VAL A 23 5.20 1.17 20.56
N GLU A 24 5.74 1.85 21.58
CA GLU A 24 6.81 2.85 21.40
C GLU A 24 8.08 2.25 20.78
N ARG A 25 8.38 0.98 21.05
CA ARG A 25 9.49 0.24 20.44
C ARG A 25 9.25 -0.19 18.99
N GLY A 26 8.11 0.17 18.41
CA GLY A 26 7.74 -0.17 17.03
C GLY A 26 6.77 -1.35 16.91
N GLY A 27 6.26 -1.88 18.04
CA GLY A 27 5.16 -2.83 18.02
C GLY A 27 3.84 -2.18 17.60
N SER A 28 2.88 -3.00 17.18
CA SER A 28 1.51 -2.57 16.90
C SER A 28 0.54 -3.60 17.47
N VAL A 29 -0.53 -3.17 18.14
CA VAL A 29 -1.46 -4.08 18.81
C VAL A 29 -2.88 -3.79 18.35
N VAL A 30 -3.59 -4.83 17.93
CA VAL A 30 -5.03 -4.77 17.62
C VAL A 30 -5.81 -5.11 18.89
N VAL A 31 -6.82 -4.31 19.19
CA VAL A 31 -7.65 -4.44 20.38
C VAL A 31 -9.02 -4.91 19.97
N GLU A 32 -9.41 -6.04 20.54
CA GLU A 32 -10.68 -6.69 20.25
C GLU A 32 -11.71 -6.41 21.33
N ARG A 33 -12.98 -6.28 20.92
CA ARG A 33 -14.12 -6.23 21.82
C ARG A 33 -15.19 -7.17 21.31
N ARG A 34 -15.59 -8.15 22.12
CA ARG A 34 -16.58 -9.18 21.74
C ARG A 34 -16.16 -9.99 20.48
N GLY A 35 -14.86 -10.19 20.29
CA GLY A 35 -14.31 -10.95 19.16
C GLY A 35 -14.17 -10.16 17.86
N GLU A 36 -14.48 -8.87 17.85
CA GLU A 36 -14.32 -7.98 16.69
C GLU A 36 -13.14 -7.01 16.89
N GLU A 37 -12.41 -6.71 15.81
CA GLU A 37 -11.35 -5.71 15.79
C GLU A 37 -11.96 -4.31 15.98
N ALA A 38 -11.77 -3.72 17.17
CA ALA A 38 -12.38 -2.44 17.50
C ALA A 38 -11.47 -1.25 17.17
N PHE A 39 -10.18 -1.34 17.53
CA PHE A 39 -9.17 -0.33 17.23
C PHE A 39 -7.76 -0.91 17.33
N ALA A 40 -6.75 -0.17 16.88
CA ALA A 40 -5.35 -0.54 16.99
C ALA A 40 -4.52 0.56 17.65
N LEU A 41 -3.49 0.14 18.41
CA LEU A 41 -2.45 0.98 18.95
C LEU A 41 -1.22 0.85 18.07
N VAL A 42 -0.76 1.97 17.53
CA VAL A 42 0.39 2.03 16.62
C VAL A 42 1.32 3.19 17.03
N PRO A 43 2.62 3.11 16.71
CA PRO A 43 3.53 4.23 16.92
C PRO A 43 3.03 5.45 16.14
N MET A 44 3.07 6.63 16.74
CA MET A 44 2.53 7.82 16.08
C MET A 44 3.28 8.17 14.78
N ARG A 45 4.58 7.86 14.73
CA ARG A 45 5.40 8.00 13.53
C ARG A 45 4.87 7.14 12.37
N LEU A 46 4.46 5.90 12.66
CA LEU A 46 3.89 4.99 11.67
C LEU A 46 2.57 5.52 11.14
N TYR A 47 1.66 5.95 12.01
CA TYR A 47 0.38 6.51 11.56
C TYR A 47 0.56 7.76 10.70
N ARG A 48 1.48 8.66 11.05
CA ARG A 48 1.75 9.87 10.23
C ARG A 48 2.27 9.51 8.84
N LEU A 49 3.21 8.56 8.76
CA LEU A 49 3.71 8.05 7.48
C LEU A 49 2.57 7.49 6.62
N LEU A 50 1.72 6.64 7.19
CA LEU A 50 0.58 6.07 6.47
C LEU A 50 -0.42 7.14 6.00
N GLU A 51 -0.65 8.19 6.80
CA GLU A 51 -1.49 9.31 6.40
C GLU A 51 -0.87 10.14 5.27
N GLU A 52 0.45 10.35 5.29
CA GLU A 52 1.18 11.04 4.21
C GLU A 52 1.13 10.23 2.91
N GLU A 53 1.40 8.93 2.98
CA GLU A 53 1.29 8.01 1.83
C GLU A 53 -0.13 7.97 1.26
N ARG A 54 -1.16 7.90 2.13
CA ARG A 54 -2.56 7.94 1.71
C ARG A 54 -2.88 9.23 0.95
N ARG A 55 -2.42 10.38 1.45
CA ARG A 55 -2.62 11.68 0.78
C ARG A 55 -1.92 11.72 -0.57
N ALA A 56 -0.67 11.26 -0.64
CA ALA A 56 0.08 11.22 -1.89
C ALA A 56 -0.60 10.32 -2.94
N LEU A 57 -1.14 9.17 -2.53
CA LEU A 57 -1.87 8.26 -3.41
C LEU A 57 -3.19 8.87 -3.91
N VAL A 58 -3.95 9.52 -3.03
CA VAL A 58 -5.19 10.20 -3.43
C VAL A 58 -4.90 11.31 -4.42
N GLU A 59 -3.86 12.10 -4.16
CA GLU A 59 -3.46 13.21 -5.03
C GLU A 59 -2.94 12.72 -6.39
N SER A 60 -2.13 11.66 -6.44
CA SER A 60 -1.67 11.09 -7.70
C SER A 60 -2.83 10.52 -8.52
N THR A 61 -3.82 9.90 -7.87
CA THR A 61 -5.02 9.39 -8.54
C THR A 61 -5.89 10.53 -9.07
N ARG A 62 -6.01 11.63 -8.31
CA ARG A 62 -6.71 12.85 -8.73
C ARG A 62 -6.01 13.48 -9.94
N GLN A 63 -4.69 13.64 -9.89
CA GLN A 63 -3.89 14.19 -10.99
C GLN A 63 -3.96 13.32 -12.24
N ALA A 64 -3.93 11.99 -12.10
CA ALA A 64 -4.14 11.09 -13.23
C ALA A 64 -5.52 11.31 -13.86
N ARG A 65 -6.58 11.39 -13.05
CA ARG A 65 -7.94 11.66 -13.56
C ARG A 65 -8.07 13.03 -14.22
N GLU A 66 -7.44 14.06 -13.67
CA GLU A 66 -7.44 15.41 -14.25
C GLU A 66 -6.60 15.49 -15.53
N ALA A 67 -5.47 14.79 -15.60
CA ALA A 67 -4.61 14.76 -16.81
C ALA A 67 -5.31 14.13 -18.02
N PHE A 68 -6.29 13.25 -17.78
CA PHE A 68 -7.07 12.59 -18.83
C PHE A 68 -8.52 13.07 -18.89
N SER A 69 -8.91 14.12 -18.15
CA SER A 69 -10.31 14.57 -18.10
C SER A 69 -10.78 15.25 -19.38
N ASP A 70 -9.84 15.77 -20.18
CA ASP A 70 -10.12 16.42 -21.47
C ASP A 70 -10.23 15.42 -22.63
N LEU A 71 -9.97 14.13 -22.35
CA LEU A 71 -10.01 13.04 -23.33
C LEU A 71 -11.25 12.18 -23.10
N SER A 72 -11.89 11.75 -24.18
CA SER A 72 -12.96 10.75 -24.12
C SER A 72 -12.40 9.38 -23.73
N GLU A 73 -13.22 8.49 -23.17
CA GLU A 73 -12.79 7.15 -22.75
C GLU A 73 -12.06 6.38 -23.87
N GLY A 74 -12.49 6.54 -25.13
CA GLY A 74 -11.84 5.90 -26.28
C GLY A 74 -10.44 6.46 -26.61
N GLU A 75 -10.20 7.75 -26.40
CA GLU A 75 -8.90 8.38 -26.62
C GLU A 75 -7.88 7.99 -25.54
N VAL A 76 -8.37 7.75 -24.31
CA VAL A 76 -7.54 7.23 -23.21
C VAL A 76 -7.13 5.78 -23.46
N GLU A 77 -8.06 4.96 -23.96
CA GLU A 77 -7.79 3.54 -24.28
C GLU A 77 -6.75 3.40 -25.40
N GLU A 78 -6.85 4.23 -26.44
CA GLU A 78 -5.89 4.25 -27.57
C GLU A 78 -4.47 4.68 -27.14
N LEU A 79 -4.36 5.66 -26.23
CA LEU A 79 -3.07 6.09 -25.66
C LEU A 79 -2.42 5.00 -24.78
N VAL A 80 -3.21 4.29 -23.99
CA VAL A 80 -2.72 3.20 -23.12
C VAL A 80 -2.29 2.01 -23.97
N GLU A 81 -3.06 1.65 -24.99
CA GLU A 81 -2.74 0.54 -25.90
C GLU A 81 -1.45 0.81 -26.69
N GLY A 82 -1.29 2.03 -27.20
CA GLY A 82 -0.07 2.45 -27.90
C GLY A 82 1.20 2.39 -27.02
N GLU A 83 1.12 2.78 -25.75
CA GLU A 83 2.27 2.72 -24.82
C GLU A 83 2.60 1.27 -24.41
N LEU A 84 1.58 0.42 -24.25
CA LEU A 84 1.76 -1.02 -23.99
C LEU A 84 2.39 -1.76 -25.18
N GLU A 85 2.04 -1.39 -26.41
CA GLU A 85 2.69 -1.92 -27.62
C GLU A 85 4.15 -1.44 -27.75
N ALA A 86 4.42 -0.17 -27.44
CA ALA A 86 5.77 0.39 -27.50
C ALA A 86 6.71 -0.26 -26.47
N THR A 87 6.24 -0.51 -25.25
CA THR A 87 7.02 -1.19 -24.21
C THR A 87 7.21 -2.69 -24.50
N ARG A 88 6.23 -3.36 -25.09
CA ARG A 88 6.35 -4.75 -25.55
C ARG A 88 7.33 -4.89 -26.73
N SER A 89 7.36 -3.91 -27.63
CA SER A 89 8.31 -3.87 -28.76
C SER A 89 9.74 -3.59 -28.30
N ARG A 90 9.92 -2.82 -27.22
CA ARG A 90 11.23 -2.49 -26.64
C ARG A 90 11.83 -3.62 -25.78
N SER A 91 11.01 -4.57 -25.37
CA SER A 91 11.40 -5.70 -24.51
C SER A 91 11.64 -7.00 -25.29
N ALA A 92 11.72 -6.98 -26.61
CA ALA A 92 12.23 -8.10 -27.39
C ALA A 92 13.76 -8.20 -27.18
N PRO A 93 14.28 -9.20 -26.45
CA PRO A 93 15.70 -9.50 -26.54
C PRO A 93 15.96 -10.02 -27.95
N SER A 94 16.93 -9.42 -28.63
CA SER A 94 17.52 -9.96 -29.85
C SER A 94 18.10 -11.33 -29.52
N VAL A 95 17.32 -12.39 -29.75
CA VAL A 95 17.86 -13.75 -29.86
C VAL A 95 18.50 -13.81 -31.24
N ASP A 96 19.73 -13.31 -31.33
CA ASP A 96 20.57 -13.50 -32.50
C ASP A 96 21.22 -14.88 -32.36
N GLY A 97 20.70 -15.84 -33.13
CA GLY A 97 21.28 -17.16 -33.25
C GLY A 97 22.29 -17.19 -34.40
N ALA A 98 23.55 -17.52 -34.11
CA ALA A 98 24.55 -18.05 -35.03
C ALA A 98 25.79 -18.47 -34.19
N ALA A 99 26.47 -19.59 -34.36
CA ALA A 99 26.33 -20.71 -35.27
C ALA A 99 27.13 -21.91 -34.72
N ASP A 100 26.68 -23.09 -35.14
CA ASP A 100 27.33 -24.39 -35.16
C ASP A 100 28.80 -24.36 -35.65
N ARG A 101 29.76 -24.78 -34.80
CA ARG A 101 30.94 -25.65 -35.06
C ARG A 101 31.95 -25.65 -33.91
#